data_AF-A0A3D2N464-F1
#
_entry.id   AF-A0A3D2N464-F1
#
_cell.length_a   1.000
_cell.length_b   1.000
_cell.length_c   1.000
_cell.angle_alpha   90.00
_cell.angle_beta   90.00
_cell.angle_gamma   90.00
#
_symmetry.space_group_name_H-M   'P 1'
#
loop_
_entity.id
_entity.type
_entity.pdbx_description
1 polymer ?
#
loop_
_entity_poly.entity_id
_entity_poly.type
_entity_poly.pdbx_seq_one_letter_code
_entity_poly.pdbx_strand_id
1 'polypeptide(L)'
;MNNKKMLAFLLSLTLCGTMMSGCGSTSADNNAADNSKAETTTTTSAPAESQAETAPSADTPAETEAVTTEEAETTEAPQADPANDTEEPTSADSRETVYQVALLQSLVQGYYDGIISVDELKEKGDTGLGTFDGVDGEMIVLDGEVYRADENGDITKADGDAMVPFSNVTFFDNDTTLELKDIEDFDALKAELDKITQQNKNMFYVVKVNGTFSHIQARSESKQTRPYKMLNEALAETQKEFEFDDMNGTLVALYCPDYMGGLNTTGWHFHFISEDRTKGGHVLQVSVKEATAEIDMTQGFKMHISDEENFQKMDLAKNVDKEMDSAEGK
;
A
#
# COMPACT_ATOMS: atom_id res chain seq x y z
N MET A 1 63.50 29.93 -5.89
CA MET A 1 63.79 28.60 -5.27
C MET A 1 62.57 27.73 -5.46
N ASN A 2 62.79 26.58 -6.08
CA ASN A 2 61.80 25.62 -6.55
C ASN A 2 61.09 24.91 -5.38
N ASN A 3 59.81 24.53 -5.54
CA ASN A 3 59.48 23.16 -5.97
C ASN A 3 57.98 22.93 -6.15
N LYS A 4 57.65 22.42 -7.34
CA LYS A 4 56.39 21.78 -7.75
C LYS A 4 56.37 20.31 -7.32
N LYS A 5 55.20 19.77 -7.00
CA LYS A 5 54.71 18.38 -7.26
C LYS A 5 53.17 18.48 -7.22
N MET A 6 52.37 18.35 -8.28
CA MET A 6 52.20 17.36 -9.35
C MET A 6 51.94 15.94 -8.83
N LEU A 7 50.65 15.57 -8.80
CA LEU A 7 50.17 14.20 -8.67
C LEU A 7 49.25 13.92 -9.85
N ALA A 8 49.68 13.02 -10.73
CA ALA A 8 48.93 12.51 -11.87
C ALA A 8 48.37 11.14 -11.48
N PHE A 9 47.09 10.90 -11.73
CA PHE A 9 46.45 9.60 -11.57
C PHE A 9 46.44 8.89 -12.93
N LEU A 10 46.92 7.65 -12.95
CA LEU A 10 46.94 6.77 -14.11
C LEU A 10 45.54 6.24 -14.42
N LEU A 11 45.14 6.35 -15.68
CA LEU A 11 44.05 5.58 -16.28
C LEU A 11 44.68 4.43 -17.07
N SER A 12 44.43 3.17 -16.68
CA SER A 12 44.70 2.00 -17.53
C SER A 12 43.45 1.12 -17.53
N LEU A 13 42.72 1.09 -18.64
CA LEU A 13 41.74 0.05 -18.90
C LEU A 13 42.10 -0.63 -20.21
N THR A 14 42.54 -1.87 -20.09
CA THR A 14 42.91 -2.76 -21.19
C THR A 14 41.66 -3.33 -21.83
N LEU A 15 41.62 -3.20 -23.15
CA LEU A 15 40.67 -3.79 -24.09
C LEU A 15 40.81 -5.32 -24.11
N CYS A 16 39.72 -6.07 -23.98
CA CYS A 16 39.64 -7.43 -24.48
C CYS A 16 38.29 -7.61 -25.18
N GLY A 17 38.34 -7.76 -26.50
CA GLY A 17 37.18 -8.04 -27.33
C GLY A 17 36.88 -9.53 -27.42
N THR A 18 35.63 -9.87 -27.69
CA THR A 18 35.30 -11.12 -28.36
C THR A 18 34.05 -10.92 -29.23
N MET A 19 34.10 -11.59 -30.38
CA MET A 19 33.22 -11.47 -31.54
C MET A 19 31.84 -12.09 -31.34
N MET A 20 30.82 -11.53 -32.00
CA MET A 20 30.05 -12.18 -33.09
C MET A 20 28.66 -11.54 -33.24
N SER A 21 28.42 -10.94 -34.41
CA SER A 21 27.09 -10.76 -35.01
C SER A 21 27.38 -10.57 -36.51
N GLY A 22 26.93 -11.41 -37.43
CA GLY A 22 25.61 -12.04 -37.49
C GLY A 22 24.90 -11.40 -38.67
N CYS A 23 25.27 -11.82 -39.88
CA CYS A 23 24.61 -11.44 -41.13
C CYS A 23 23.38 -12.34 -41.31
N GLY A 24 22.22 -11.79 -41.66
CA GLY A 24 21.04 -12.61 -41.94
C GLY A 24 19.78 -11.80 -42.20
N SER A 25 19.53 -11.51 -43.46
CA SER A 25 18.31 -10.92 -44.01
C SER A 25 17.21 -11.96 -44.24
N THR A 26 16.03 -11.43 -44.58
CA THR A 26 14.89 -12.02 -45.34
C THR A 26 13.69 -12.57 -44.56
N SER A 27 12.61 -11.82 -44.71
CA SER A 27 11.21 -12.21 -44.71
C SER A 27 10.83 -12.94 -46.01
N ALA A 28 10.07 -14.04 -45.90
CA ALA A 28 9.01 -14.44 -46.84
C ALA A 28 8.31 -15.73 -46.37
N ASP A 29 7.00 -15.62 -46.13
CA ASP A 29 5.90 -16.46 -46.63
C ASP A 29 5.83 -18.00 -46.45
N ASN A 30 4.59 -18.38 -46.06
CA ASN A 30 3.76 -19.49 -46.56
C ASN A 30 3.68 -20.84 -45.79
N ASN A 31 2.52 -21.00 -45.13
CA ASN A 31 1.42 -21.93 -45.48
C ASN A 31 1.26 -23.29 -44.76
N ALA A 32 0.00 -23.52 -44.38
CA ALA A 32 -0.80 -24.76 -44.32
C ALA A 32 -0.47 -25.93 -43.35
N ALA A 33 -1.45 -26.16 -42.46
CA ALA A 33 -2.21 -27.40 -42.20
C ALA A 33 -1.49 -28.77 -42.14
N ASP A 34 -1.72 -29.54 -41.06
CA ASP A 34 -2.69 -30.66 -41.03
C ASP A 34 -2.47 -31.61 -39.81
N ASN A 35 -3.58 -32.12 -39.26
CA ASN A 35 -3.83 -33.39 -38.53
C ASN A 35 -2.97 -33.81 -37.31
N SER A 36 -3.42 -34.58 -36.31
CA SER A 36 -4.67 -35.26 -35.95
C SER A 36 -4.48 -36.00 -34.61
N LYS A 37 -5.58 -36.21 -33.85
CA LYS A 37 -5.96 -37.39 -33.00
C LYS A 37 -4.97 -37.95 -31.94
N ALA A 38 -5.37 -37.99 -30.66
CA ALA A 38 -6.06 -39.10 -29.93
C ALA A 38 -5.11 -40.30 -29.66
N GLU A 39 -5.02 -40.99 -28.51
CA GLU A 39 -5.92 -41.47 -27.46
C GLU A 39 -5.07 -41.77 -26.19
N THR A 40 -5.57 -41.52 -24.98
CA THR A 40 -6.12 -42.49 -24.00
C THR A 40 -5.15 -43.57 -23.51
N THR A 41 -4.84 -43.59 -22.20
CA THR A 41 -5.13 -44.75 -21.33
C THR A 41 -4.85 -44.46 -19.85
N THR A 42 -5.92 -44.59 -19.08
CA THR A 42 -6.02 -44.87 -17.65
C THR A 42 -5.27 -46.14 -17.24
N THR A 43 -4.66 -46.17 -16.05
CA THR A 43 -4.81 -47.35 -15.18
C THR A 43 -4.64 -47.02 -13.70
N THR A 44 -5.55 -47.63 -12.96
CA THR A 44 -5.89 -47.62 -11.54
C THR A 44 -4.87 -48.38 -10.68
N SER A 45 -4.80 -48.07 -9.38
CA SER A 45 -5.02 -48.99 -8.23
C SER A 45 -4.14 -48.71 -7.00
N ALA A 46 -4.80 -48.30 -5.90
CA ALA A 46 -4.50 -48.71 -4.52
C ALA A 46 -5.18 -50.12 -4.29
N PRO A 47 -5.09 -50.84 -3.14
CA PRO A 47 -4.83 -50.39 -1.76
C PRO A 47 -4.12 -51.41 -0.81
N ALA A 48 -3.93 -51.04 0.48
CA ALA A 48 -3.94 -51.88 1.70
C ALA A 48 -3.61 -51.00 2.94
N GLU A 49 -4.48 -50.83 3.95
CA GLU A 49 -4.62 -51.62 5.22
C GLU A 49 -3.30 -51.75 6.03
N SER A 50 -3.16 -51.60 7.35
CA SER A 50 -3.98 -51.53 8.57
C SER A 50 -3.09 -50.86 9.67
N GLN A 51 -3.51 -50.34 10.82
CA GLN A 51 -3.94 -51.08 12.03
C GLN A 51 -4.21 -50.08 13.18
N ALA A 52 -5.08 -50.49 14.11
CA ALA A 52 -5.45 -49.85 15.39
C ALA A 52 -4.22 -49.72 16.35
N GLU A 53 -4.21 -48.95 17.44
CA GLU A 53 -4.89 -49.12 18.74
C GLU A 53 -4.10 -48.17 19.70
N THR A 54 -4.60 -47.32 20.60
CA THR A 54 -5.27 -47.58 21.88
C THR A 54 -5.40 -46.22 22.63
N ALA A 55 -6.48 -46.03 23.37
CA ALA A 55 -6.63 -44.99 24.40
C ALA A 55 -6.12 -45.49 25.77
N PRO A 56 -6.04 -44.60 26.77
CA PRO A 56 -6.74 -44.93 28.01
C PRO A 56 -7.58 -43.77 28.59
N SER A 57 -8.65 -44.16 29.27
CA SER A 57 -9.51 -43.44 30.22
C SER A 57 -8.80 -43.27 31.58
N ALA A 58 -9.27 -42.63 32.65
CA ALA A 58 -10.51 -41.98 33.09
C ALA A 58 -10.19 -41.12 34.35
N ASP A 59 -11.12 -40.21 34.72
CA ASP A 59 -11.64 -39.93 36.09
C ASP A 59 -10.70 -39.50 37.24
N THR A 60 -10.97 -38.57 38.19
CA THR A 60 -11.99 -37.57 38.63
C THR A 60 -11.28 -36.82 39.83
N PRO A 61 -11.86 -35.94 40.69
CA PRO A 61 -13.09 -35.13 40.62
C PRO A 61 -12.93 -33.63 40.98
N ALA A 62 -14.05 -32.93 40.78
CA ALA A 62 -14.34 -31.59 41.26
C ALA A 62 -14.67 -31.57 42.76
N GLU A 63 -14.29 -30.48 43.45
CA GLU A 63 -14.87 -30.08 44.74
C GLU A 63 -15.38 -28.63 44.65
N THR A 64 -16.65 -28.50 45.01
CA THR A 64 -17.39 -27.27 45.34
C THR A 64 -17.36 -27.05 46.85
N GLU A 65 -16.98 -25.86 47.30
CA GLU A 65 -17.44 -25.24 48.57
C GLU A 65 -17.53 -23.72 48.33
N ALA A 66 -18.71 -23.11 48.37
CA ALA A 66 -19.47 -22.66 49.53
C ALA A 66 -19.18 -21.19 49.90
N VAL A 67 -20.28 -20.44 49.93
CA VAL A 67 -20.43 -19.01 50.15
C VAL A 67 -20.21 -18.66 51.63
N THR A 68 -19.46 -17.59 51.89
CA THR A 68 -19.61 -16.79 53.10
C THR A 68 -19.65 -15.31 52.75
N THR A 69 -20.75 -14.68 53.15
CA THR A 69 -21.03 -13.26 53.18
C THR A 69 -20.25 -12.57 54.28
N GLU A 70 -19.68 -11.39 54.02
CA GLU A 70 -19.39 -10.39 55.04
C GLU A 70 -19.64 -8.99 54.48
N GLU A 71 -20.37 -8.19 55.25
CA GLU A 71 -20.85 -6.84 54.90
C GLU A 71 -19.81 -5.76 55.21
N ALA A 72 -19.86 -4.72 54.37
CA ALA A 72 -19.69 -3.29 54.63
C ALA A 72 -18.38 -2.75 55.25
N GLU A 73 -17.65 -1.99 54.42
CA GLU A 73 -17.21 -0.66 54.84
C GLU A 73 -17.18 0.31 53.65
N THR A 74 -17.99 1.37 53.77
CA THR A 74 -18.13 2.48 52.84
C THR A 74 -16.96 3.45 52.96
N THR A 75 -16.30 3.76 51.84
CA THR A 75 -15.47 4.97 51.73
C THR A 75 -15.83 5.75 50.48
N GLU A 76 -16.04 7.05 50.69
CA GLU A 76 -16.43 8.10 49.73
C GLU A 76 -15.59 8.10 48.44
N ALA A 77 -16.29 8.24 47.31
CA ALA A 77 -15.71 8.66 46.04
C ALA A 77 -15.72 10.19 45.94
N PRO A 78 -14.62 10.86 45.54
CA PRO A 78 -14.71 12.23 45.08
C PRO A 78 -15.23 12.24 43.63
N GLN A 79 -16.35 12.93 43.42
CA GLN A 79 -16.83 13.31 42.09
C GLN A 79 -15.79 14.22 41.41
N ALA A 80 -15.47 13.92 40.15
CA ALA A 80 -14.79 14.82 39.23
C ALA A 80 -15.60 14.95 37.93
N ASP A 81 -15.56 16.16 37.38
CA ASP A 81 -16.41 16.75 36.35
C ASP A 81 -16.44 16.04 34.97
N PRO A 82 -17.51 16.24 34.15
CA PRO A 82 -17.55 15.76 32.78
C PRO A 82 -16.86 16.78 31.87
N ALA A 83 -15.57 16.59 31.61
CA ALA A 83 -14.87 17.22 30.50
C ALA A 83 -14.69 16.19 29.39
N ASN A 84 -15.22 16.55 28.22
CA ASN A 84 -15.07 15.86 26.95
C ASN A 84 -13.62 16.06 26.47
N ASP A 85 -12.74 15.16 26.86
CA ASP A 85 -11.38 15.07 26.33
C ASP A 85 -11.36 13.97 25.26
N THR A 86 -11.24 14.39 24.01
CA THR A 86 -10.80 13.53 22.91
C THR A 86 -9.33 13.21 23.19
N GLU A 87 -9.08 12.07 23.84
CA GLU A 87 -7.71 11.61 24.10
C GLU A 87 -7.02 11.31 22.76
N GLU A 88 -6.03 12.14 22.42
CA GLU A 88 -4.97 11.82 21.46
C GLU A 88 -4.45 10.39 21.74
N PRO A 89 -4.17 9.55 20.73
CA PRO A 89 -3.71 8.18 20.97
C PRO A 89 -2.40 8.20 21.80
N THR A 90 -2.51 7.84 23.07
CA THR A 90 -1.52 8.17 24.12
C THR A 90 -0.33 7.21 24.20
N SER A 91 0.01 6.47 23.15
CA SER A 91 1.15 5.56 23.17
C SER A 91 2.09 5.84 22.00
N ALA A 92 3.38 6.09 22.26
CA ALA A 92 4.38 6.27 21.22
C ALA A 92 4.43 5.08 20.24
N ASP A 93 4.05 3.89 20.70
CA ASP A 93 4.00 2.65 19.90
C ASP A 93 2.90 2.69 18.81
N SER A 94 1.83 3.46 19.03
CA SER A 94 0.74 3.61 18.04
C SER A 94 1.01 4.67 16.98
N ARG A 95 1.94 5.60 17.23
CA ARG A 95 2.31 6.64 16.25
C ARG A 95 3.35 6.16 15.25
N GLU A 96 4.26 5.32 15.72
CA GLU A 96 5.26 4.63 14.90
C GLU A 96 4.73 3.35 14.23
N THR A 97 3.45 3.29 13.84
CA THR A 97 2.84 2.10 13.23
C THR A 97 2.03 2.43 11.98
N VAL A 98 2.39 1.84 10.84
CA VAL A 98 1.53 1.79 9.65
C VAL A 98 0.38 0.81 9.91
N TYR A 99 -0.84 1.32 9.90
CA TYR A 99 -2.06 0.53 9.90
C TYR A 99 -2.54 0.28 8.48
N GLN A 100 -2.62 -0.99 8.09
CA GLN A 100 -3.12 -1.42 6.78
C GLN A 100 -4.47 -2.12 6.90
N VAL A 101 -5.40 -1.75 6.03
CA VAL A 101 -6.65 -2.48 5.82
C VAL A 101 -6.46 -3.44 4.66
N ALA A 102 -6.68 -4.74 4.89
CA ALA A 102 -6.51 -5.84 3.94
C ALA A 102 -5.10 -5.95 3.35
N LEU A 103 -4.99 -6.73 2.26
CA LEU A 103 -3.79 -6.85 1.43
C LEU A 103 -4.07 -6.18 0.09
N LEU A 104 -3.06 -5.57 -0.53
CA LEU A 104 -3.20 -5.12 -1.91
C LEU A 104 -3.52 -6.29 -2.84
N GLN A 105 -3.00 -7.49 -2.53
CA GLN A 105 -3.28 -8.74 -3.25
C GLN A 105 -4.76 -9.10 -3.25
N SER A 106 -5.48 -8.80 -2.17
CA SER A 106 -6.94 -9.02 -2.11
C SER A 106 -7.69 -8.02 -2.99
N LEU A 107 -7.26 -6.76 -2.98
CA LEU A 107 -7.81 -5.71 -3.84
C LEU A 107 -7.56 -6.05 -5.32
N VAL A 108 -6.33 -6.39 -5.70
CA VAL A 108 -5.97 -6.79 -7.08
C VAL A 108 -6.81 -7.97 -7.58
N GLN A 109 -7.17 -8.90 -6.70
CA GLN A 109 -8.03 -10.04 -7.02
C GLN A 109 -9.53 -9.74 -7.03
N GLY A 110 -9.95 -8.50 -6.80
CA GLY A 110 -11.35 -8.05 -6.89
C GLY A 110 -12.12 -8.07 -5.57
N TYR A 111 -11.45 -8.14 -4.42
CA TYR A 111 -12.11 -7.92 -3.13
C TYR A 111 -12.23 -6.42 -2.86
N TYR A 112 -13.35 -5.83 -3.29
CA TYR A 112 -13.63 -4.40 -3.12
C TYR A 112 -14.66 -4.09 -2.05
N ASP A 113 -15.21 -5.11 -1.39
CA ASP A 113 -16.16 -4.92 -0.29
C ASP A 113 -15.43 -4.27 0.89
N GLY A 114 -15.98 -3.18 1.42
CA GLY A 114 -15.35 -2.46 2.51
C GLY A 114 -15.33 -3.22 3.84
N ILE A 115 -14.27 -3.05 4.62
CA ILE A 115 -13.95 -3.84 5.82
C ILE A 115 -14.13 -3.02 7.10
N ILE A 116 -13.66 -1.78 7.08
CA ILE A 116 -13.87 -0.81 8.17
C ILE A 116 -14.48 0.48 7.61
N SER A 117 -15.11 1.26 8.47
CA SER A 117 -15.59 2.61 8.14
C SER A 117 -14.46 3.64 8.14
N VAL A 118 -14.71 4.80 7.52
CA VAL A 118 -13.82 5.97 7.59
C VAL A 118 -13.64 6.46 9.03
N ASP A 119 -14.69 6.46 9.85
CA ASP A 119 -14.59 6.83 11.25
C ASP A 119 -13.65 5.89 12.02
N GLU A 120 -13.76 4.58 11.80
CA GLU A 120 -12.84 3.60 12.38
C GLU A 120 -11.40 3.75 11.86
N LEU A 121 -11.22 4.08 10.58
CA LEU A 121 -9.91 4.32 9.97
C LEU A 121 -9.20 5.51 10.62
N LYS A 122 -9.91 6.60 10.88
CA LYS A 122 -9.38 7.82 11.52
C LYS A 122 -8.88 7.58 12.95
N GLU A 123 -9.37 6.55 13.63
CA GLU A 123 -8.82 6.13 14.92
C GLU A 123 -7.46 5.42 14.80
N LYS A 124 -7.00 5.10 13.58
CA LYS A 124 -5.77 4.34 13.33
C LYS A 124 -4.68 5.17 12.65
N GLY A 125 -5.00 6.37 12.17
CA GLY A 125 -4.04 7.29 11.59
C GLY A 125 -4.68 8.58 11.07
N ASP A 126 -3.84 9.58 10.83
CA ASP A 126 -4.23 10.91 10.37
C ASP A 126 -3.66 11.26 8.98
N THR A 127 -2.78 10.42 8.43
CA THR A 127 -2.11 10.61 7.14
C THR A 127 -1.95 9.27 6.43
N GLY A 128 -2.22 9.24 5.12
CA GLY A 128 -2.18 8.00 4.35
C GLY A 128 -2.96 8.04 3.04
N LEU A 129 -3.18 6.87 2.46
CA LEU A 129 -3.79 6.68 1.15
C LEU A 129 -4.52 5.33 1.06
N GLY A 130 -5.34 5.14 0.03
CA GLY A 130 -6.15 3.93 -0.17
C GLY A 130 -7.26 4.14 -1.17
N THR A 131 -8.36 3.41 -1.03
CA THR A 131 -9.57 3.54 -1.85
C THR A 131 -10.83 3.29 -1.03
N PHE A 132 -12.01 3.36 -1.65
CA PHE A 132 -13.31 3.16 -1.04
C PHE A 132 -14.00 1.90 -1.56
N ASP A 133 -15.07 1.46 -0.88
CA ASP A 133 -15.87 0.30 -1.26
C ASP A 133 -16.27 0.33 -2.74
N GLY A 134 -16.00 -0.78 -3.44
CA GLY A 134 -16.17 -0.89 -4.88
C GLY A 134 -15.10 -0.17 -5.68
N VAL A 135 -13.92 0.12 -5.13
CA VAL A 135 -12.87 0.97 -5.73
C VAL A 135 -13.46 2.27 -6.27
N ASP A 136 -14.24 2.95 -5.42
CA ASP A 136 -14.93 4.20 -5.76
C ASP A 136 -14.00 5.40 -5.56
N GLY A 137 -13.06 5.53 -6.48
CA GLY A 137 -12.07 6.61 -6.50
C GLY A 137 -10.97 6.46 -5.46
N GLU A 138 -10.13 7.49 -5.39
CA GLU A 138 -8.89 7.47 -4.63
C GLU A 138 -9.05 8.13 -3.27
N MET A 139 -8.54 7.48 -2.22
CA MET A 139 -8.52 8.02 -0.88
C MET A 139 -7.24 8.79 -0.63
N ILE A 140 -7.37 10.00 -0.09
CA ILE A 140 -6.26 10.77 0.47
C ILE A 140 -6.59 11.08 1.93
N VAL A 141 -5.76 10.61 2.86
CA VAL A 141 -5.86 10.95 4.28
C VAL A 141 -4.79 11.98 4.59
N LEU A 142 -5.21 13.17 5.04
CA LEU A 142 -4.33 14.30 5.28
C LEU A 142 -4.81 15.11 6.47
N ASP A 143 -3.94 15.24 7.47
CA ASP A 143 -4.14 16.01 8.70
C ASP A 143 -5.47 15.64 9.41
N GLY A 144 -5.76 14.34 9.49
CA GLY A 144 -6.93 13.78 10.18
C GLY A 144 -8.23 13.82 9.37
N GLU A 145 -8.17 14.28 8.13
CA GLU A 145 -9.31 14.32 7.21
C GLU A 145 -9.16 13.33 6.07
N VAL A 146 -10.28 12.72 5.68
CA VAL A 146 -10.33 11.72 4.61
C VAL A 146 -11.05 12.32 3.42
N TYR A 147 -10.37 12.35 2.28
CA TYR A 147 -10.85 12.89 1.02
C TYR A 147 -10.98 11.77 -0.01
N ARG A 148 -12.00 11.88 -0.86
CA ARG A 148 -12.18 11.06 -2.05
C ARG A 148 -11.96 11.91 -3.29
N ALA A 149 -11.02 11.52 -4.14
CA ALA A 149 -10.94 11.98 -5.52
C ALA A 149 -11.79 11.07 -6.40
N ASP A 150 -12.88 11.58 -6.96
CA ASP A 150 -13.76 10.79 -7.84
C ASP A 150 -13.14 10.53 -9.23
N GLU A 151 -13.89 9.90 -10.13
CA GLU A 151 -13.39 9.54 -11.47
C GLU A 151 -13.07 10.74 -12.38
N ASN A 152 -13.34 11.97 -11.95
CA ASN A 152 -13.00 13.23 -12.64
C ASN A 152 -11.90 14.00 -11.89
N GLY A 153 -11.33 13.37 -10.85
CA GLY A 153 -10.38 13.97 -9.94
C GLY A 153 -10.99 15.04 -9.04
N ASP A 154 -12.32 15.14 -8.97
CA ASP A 154 -12.99 16.11 -8.09
C ASP A 154 -12.94 15.61 -6.64
N ILE A 155 -12.51 16.49 -5.74
CA ILE A 155 -12.34 16.15 -4.33
C ILE A 155 -13.63 16.39 -3.55
N THR A 156 -14.01 15.40 -2.75
CA THR A 156 -15.05 15.48 -1.73
C THR A 156 -14.51 14.97 -0.40
N LYS A 157 -14.99 15.52 0.72
CA LYS A 157 -14.71 14.93 2.03
C LYS A 157 -15.55 13.65 2.17
N ALA A 158 -14.94 12.56 2.60
CA ALA A 158 -15.62 11.29 2.77
C ALA A 158 -16.56 11.33 3.99
N ASP A 159 -17.72 10.68 3.86
CA ASP A 159 -18.64 10.46 4.97
C ASP A 159 -18.03 9.45 5.96
N GLY A 160 -18.32 9.60 7.25
CA GLY A 160 -17.74 8.75 8.31
C GLY A 160 -18.13 7.27 8.20
N ASP A 161 -19.29 6.98 7.63
CA ASP A 161 -19.81 5.64 7.38
C ASP A 161 -19.42 5.07 6.00
N ALA A 162 -18.67 5.83 5.18
CA ALA A 162 -18.09 5.30 3.96
C ALA A 162 -17.14 4.15 4.30
N MET A 163 -17.21 3.07 3.53
CA MET A 163 -16.49 1.83 3.83
C MET A 163 -15.18 1.73 3.04
N VAL A 164 -14.17 1.11 3.65
CA VAL A 164 -12.78 1.07 3.19
C VAL A 164 -12.33 -0.38 2.98
N PRO A 165 -12.06 -0.81 1.73
CA PRO A 165 -11.58 -2.17 1.44
C PRO A 165 -10.05 -2.28 1.55
N PHE A 166 -9.33 -1.18 1.30
CA PHE A 166 -7.87 -1.12 1.36
C PHE A 166 -7.39 0.29 1.66
N SER A 167 -6.45 0.42 2.58
CA SER A 167 -5.78 1.67 2.92
C SER A 167 -4.51 1.43 3.73
N ASN A 168 -3.63 2.42 3.73
CA ASN A 168 -2.48 2.52 4.62
C ASN A 168 -2.50 3.89 5.30
N VAL A 169 -2.55 3.91 6.63
CA VAL A 169 -2.51 5.14 7.44
C VAL A 169 -1.52 5.02 8.58
N THR A 170 -0.99 6.15 9.04
CA THR A 170 -0.24 6.28 10.30
C THR A 170 -0.65 7.56 11.00
N PHE A 171 -0.35 7.70 12.29
CA PHE A 171 -0.38 9.01 12.95
C PHE A 171 0.94 9.69 12.68
N PHE A 172 0.94 10.65 11.77
CA PHE A 172 2.16 11.21 11.20
C PHE A 172 2.99 11.99 12.22
N ASP A 173 4.28 11.68 12.29
CA ASP A 173 5.30 12.40 13.04
C ASP A 173 6.44 12.85 12.11
N ASN A 174 6.66 14.17 12.02
CA ASN A 174 7.74 14.70 11.18
C ASN A 174 9.11 14.46 11.85
N ASP A 175 9.83 13.44 11.39
CA ASP A 175 11.18 13.12 11.83
C ASP A 175 12.25 13.97 11.14
N THR A 176 12.07 14.20 9.84
CA THR A 176 13.03 14.94 9.03
C THR A 176 12.37 15.63 7.84
N THR A 177 13.03 16.67 7.37
CA THR A 177 12.57 17.48 6.25
C THR A 177 13.61 17.56 5.14
N LEU A 178 13.14 17.59 3.89
CA LEU A 178 13.96 17.74 2.69
C LEU A 178 13.37 18.84 1.79
N GLU A 179 14.20 19.82 1.42
CA GLU A 179 13.82 20.84 0.43
C GLU A 179 13.96 20.29 -0.99
N LEU A 180 12.89 20.39 -1.77
CA LEU A 180 12.81 19.97 -3.15
C LEU A 180 12.70 21.18 -4.05
N LYS A 181 13.52 21.23 -5.10
CA LYS A 181 13.53 22.34 -6.04
C LYS A 181 13.90 21.88 -7.43
N ASP A 182 13.15 22.35 -8.42
CA ASP A 182 13.39 22.08 -9.84
C ASP A 182 13.52 20.56 -10.13
N ILE A 183 12.61 19.75 -9.56
CA ILE A 183 12.55 18.30 -9.76
C ILE A 183 11.82 18.02 -11.07
N GLU A 184 12.52 17.42 -12.03
CA GLU A 184 12.03 17.26 -13.40
C GLU A 184 10.93 16.22 -13.55
N ASP A 185 11.05 15.09 -12.85
CA ASP A 185 10.15 13.95 -13.00
C ASP A 185 10.10 13.09 -11.73
N PHE A 186 9.36 11.97 -11.81
CA PHE A 186 9.21 11.04 -10.70
C PHE A 186 10.51 10.35 -10.31
N ASP A 187 11.38 10.05 -11.26
CA ASP A 187 12.65 9.36 -10.97
C ASP A 187 13.59 10.29 -10.20
N ALA A 188 13.62 11.58 -10.57
CA ALA A 188 14.33 12.60 -9.82
C ALA A 188 13.74 12.79 -8.42
N LEU A 189 12.41 12.81 -8.27
CA LEU A 189 11.76 12.89 -6.95
C LEU A 189 12.12 11.70 -6.06
N LYS A 190 11.97 10.48 -6.59
CA LYS A 190 12.33 9.25 -5.89
C LYS A 190 13.81 9.24 -5.50
N ALA A 191 14.70 9.67 -6.40
CA ALA A 191 16.13 9.75 -6.12
C ALA A 191 16.46 10.74 -4.98
N GLU A 192 15.71 11.83 -4.84
CA GLU A 192 15.86 12.76 -3.71
C GLU A 192 15.36 12.13 -2.39
N LEU A 193 14.16 11.53 -2.40
CA LEU A 193 13.60 10.86 -1.21
C LEU A 193 14.45 9.66 -0.77
N ASP A 194 15.01 8.92 -1.72
CA ASP A 194 15.85 7.75 -1.48
C ASP A 194 17.14 8.07 -0.74
N LYS A 195 17.63 9.33 -0.78
CA LYS A 195 18.77 9.77 0.05
C LYS A 195 18.50 9.63 1.55
N ILE A 196 17.22 9.69 1.94
CA ILE A 196 16.77 9.46 3.31
C ILE A 196 16.50 7.97 3.52
N THR A 197 15.65 7.36 2.68
CA THR A 197 15.17 5.99 2.92
C THR A 197 16.28 4.93 2.82
N GLN A 198 17.30 5.14 1.99
CA GLN A 198 18.41 4.18 1.84
C GLN A 198 19.22 3.98 3.13
N GLN A 199 19.16 4.91 4.09
CA GLN A 199 19.82 4.76 5.38
C GLN A 199 19.18 3.64 6.20
N ASN A 200 17.85 3.51 6.15
CA ASN A 200 17.08 2.44 6.79
C ASN A 200 16.03 1.86 5.80
N LYS A 201 16.49 1.26 4.70
CA LYS A 201 15.63 0.79 3.59
C LYS A 201 14.60 -0.29 3.94
N ASN A 202 14.67 -0.84 5.15
CA ASN A 202 13.76 -1.87 5.64
C ASN A 202 12.63 -1.30 6.51
N MET A 203 12.56 0.02 6.68
CA MET A 203 11.48 0.73 7.38
C MET A 203 10.43 1.24 6.40
N PHE A 204 9.20 1.41 6.87
CA PHE A 204 8.21 2.19 6.14
C PHE A 204 8.57 3.68 6.23
N TYR A 205 8.13 4.44 5.24
CA TYR A 205 8.14 5.90 5.33
C TYR A 205 6.81 6.45 4.86
N VAL A 206 6.26 7.39 5.60
CA VAL A 206 5.14 8.21 5.14
C VAL A 206 5.67 9.61 4.86
N VAL A 207 5.29 10.19 3.72
CA VAL A 207 5.83 11.47 3.28
C VAL A 207 4.71 12.41 2.89
N LYS A 208 4.77 13.65 3.39
CA LYS A 208 3.96 14.78 2.91
C LYS A 208 4.87 15.71 2.12
N VAL A 209 4.65 15.84 0.82
CA VAL A 209 5.36 16.82 -0.02
C VAL A 209 4.43 17.99 -0.29
N ASN A 210 4.64 19.11 0.39
CA ASN A 210 3.80 20.30 0.27
C ASN A 210 4.52 21.39 -0.53
N GLY A 211 3.90 21.91 -1.58
CA GLY A 211 4.49 22.97 -2.39
C GLY A 211 3.78 23.20 -3.72
N THR A 212 4.54 23.73 -4.68
CA THR A 212 4.10 24.01 -6.05
C THR A 212 4.67 22.99 -7.01
N PHE A 213 3.77 22.34 -7.75
CA PHE A 213 4.07 21.35 -8.77
C PHE A 213 3.92 21.99 -10.15
N SER A 214 4.94 21.84 -10.99
CA SER A 214 4.88 22.36 -12.36
C SER A 214 3.92 21.51 -13.21
N HIS A 215 3.87 20.20 -12.93
CA HIS A 215 2.99 19.26 -13.61
C HIS A 215 2.69 18.06 -12.71
N ILE A 216 1.45 17.57 -12.74
CA ILE A 216 1.01 16.32 -12.12
C ILE A 216 0.14 15.59 -13.13
N GLN A 217 0.48 14.34 -13.45
CA GLN A 217 -0.43 13.42 -14.11
C GLN A 217 -0.96 12.46 -13.04
N ALA A 218 -2.27 12.36 -12.92
CA ALA A 218 -2.92 11.49 -11.95
C ALA A 218 -4.09 10.73 -12.59
N ARG A 219 -4.53 9.68 -11.90
CA ARG A 219 -5.71 8.88 -12.25
C ARG A 219 -6.64 8.72 -11.06
N SER A 220 -7.89 8.40 -11.38
CA SER A 220 -8.89 7.90 -10.45
C SER A 220 -9.93 7.12 -11.24
N GLU A 221 -10.79 6.37 -10.56
CA GLU A 221 -11.75 5.45 -11.15
C GLU A 221 -13.16 5.64 -10.59
N SER A 222 -14.14 5.20 -11.38
CA SER A 222 -15.53 5.14 -10.92
C SER A 222 -15.83 3.82 -10.22
N LYS A 223 -16.75 3.87 -9.25
CA LYS A 223 -17.24 2.71 -8.49
C LYS A 223 -17.59 1.52 -9.38
N GLN A 224 -17.03 0.36 -9.03
CA GLN A 224 -17.40 -0.94 -9.56
C GLN A 224 -18.69 -1.46 -8.94
N THR A 225 -19.40 -2.28 -9.71
CA THR A 225 -20.55 -3.05 -9.23
C THR A 225 -20.29 -4.54 -9.38
N ARG A 226 -20.79 -5.35 -8.44
CA ARG A 226 -20.66 -6.82 -8.52
C ARG A 226 -21.23 -7.38 -9.85
N PRO A 227 -20.65 -8.48 -10.38
CA PRO A 227 -19.45 -9.17 -9.89
C PRO A 227 -18.19 -8.36 -10.18
N TYR A 228 -17.32 -8.24 -9.17
CA TYR A 228 -16.06 -7.51 -9.30
C TYR A 228 -15.07 -8.25 -10.18
N LYS A 229 -14.35 -7.49 -11.01
CA LYS A 229 -13.24 -7.96 -11.82
C LYS A 229 -11.93 -7.78 -11.07
N MET A 230 -10.85 -8.37 -11.58
CA MET A 230 -9.50 -8.02 -11.12
C MET A 230 -9.21 -6.53 -11.34
N LEU A 231 -8.36 -5.94 -10.53
CA LEU A 231 -8.17 -4.49 -10.49
C LEU A 231 -7.68 -3.91 -11.81
N ASN A 232 -6.73 -4.56 -12.45
CA ASN A 232 -6.25 -4.16 -13.78
C ASN A 232 -7.36 -4.17 -14.84
N GLU A 233 -8.29 -5.13 -14.79
CA GLU A 233 -9.44 -5.19 -15.70
C GLU A 233 -10.48 -4.12 -15.38
N ALA A 234 -10.74 -3.87 -14.08
CA ALA A 234 -11.63 -2.82 -13.61
C ALA A 234 -11.11 -1.43 -14.04
N LEU A 235 -9.84 -1.13 -13.75
CA LEU A 235 -9.21 0.14 -14.08
C LEU A 235 -9.16 0.39 -15.60
N ALA A 236 -8.92 -0.64 -16.41
CA ALA A 236 -8.98 -0.52 -17.86
C ALA A 236 -10.35 -0.03 -18.39
N GLU A 237 -11.42 -0.21 -17.61
CA GLU A 237 -12.78 0.21 -17.97
C GLU A 237 -13.21 1.51 -17.28
N THR A 238 -12.75 1.75 -16.04
CA THR A 238 -13.30 2.82 -15.20
C THR A 238 -12.35 3.94 -14.85
N GLN A 239 -11.03 3.77 -15.07
CA GLN A 239 -10.09 4.83 -14.75
C GLN A 239 -10.14 5.97 -15.78
N LYS A 240 -9.89 7.18 -15.31
CA LYS A 240 -9.55 8.33 -16.16
C LYS A 240 -8.25 8.93 -15.66
N GLU A 241 -7.44 9.36 -16.61
CA GLU A 241 -6.24 10.15 -16.36
C GLU A 241 -6.53 11.63 -16.58
N PHE A 242 -5.88 12.47 -15.78
CA PHE A 242 -5.97 13.91 -15.86
C PHE A 242 -4.62 14.55 -15.52
N GLU A 243 -4.43 15.75 -16.06
CA GLU A 243 -3.21 16.53 -15.90
C GLU A 243 -3.53 17.84 -15.16
N PHE A 244 -2.65 18.21 -14.24
CA PHE A 244 -2.69 19.47 -13.50
C PHE A 244 -1.36 20.20 -13.68
N ASP A 245 -1.40 21.42 -14.21
CA ASP A 245 -0.22 22.26 -14.41
C ASP A 245 -0.19 23.42 -13.41
N ASP A 246 1.01 23.82 -12.99
CA ASP A 246 1.26 24.96 -12.09
C ASP A 246 0.34 24.97 -10.86
N MET A 247 0.28 23.84 -10.15
CA MET A 247 -0.68 23.61 -9.07
C MET A 247 0.00 23.55 -7.70
N ASN A 248 -0.58 24.25 -6.72
CA ASN A 248 -0.21 24.08 -5.33
C ASN A 248 -0.96 22.89 -4.72
N GLY A 249 -0.31 22.14 -3.85
CA GLY A 249 -0.98 21.06 -3.11
C GLY A 249 -0.03 20.22 -2.29
N THR A 250 -0.48 19.01 -1.98
CA THR A 250 0.26 18.06 -1.16
C THR A 250 0.25 16.69 -1.82
N LEU A 251 1.44 16.10 -2.01
CA LEU A 251 1.56 14.66 -2.21
C LEU A 251 1.54 13.97 -0.84
N VAL A 252 0.74 12.93 -0.71
CA VAL A 252 0.81 11.99 0.41
C VAL A 252 1.37 10.69 -0.16
N ALA A 253 2.44 10.18 0.44
CA ALA A 253 3.14 9.02 -0.08
C ALA A 253 3.43 7.98 1.00
N LEU A 254 3.42 6.72 0.59
CA LEU A 254 3.93 5.59 1.36
C LEU A 254 5.13 4.98 0.63
N TYR A 255 6.23 4.79 1.34
CA TYR A 255 7.29 3.87 0.97
C TYR A 255 7.09 2.54 1.69
N CYS A 256 7.03 1.47 0.91
CA CYS A 256 6.91 0.12 1.41
C CYS A 256 8.19 -0.68 1.09
N PRO A 257 8.87 -1.27 2.10
CA PRO A 257 10.09 -2.04 1.89
C PRO A 257 9.93 -3.24 0.95
N ASP A 258 11.01 -3.63 0.27
CA ASP A 258 11.01 -4.74 -0.70
C ASP A 258 10.45 -6.07 -0.15
N TYR A 259 10.62 -6.37 1.15
CA TYR A 259 10.13 -7.61 1.75
C TYR A 259 8.61 -7.67 1.91
N MET A 260 7.91 -6.56 1.67
CA MET A 260 6.45 -6.43 1.82
C MET A 260 5.67 -6.75 0.54
N GLY A 261 6.33 -7.14 -0.55
CA GLY A 261 5.68 -7.36 -1.85
C GLY A 261 4.56 -8.41 -1.88
N GLY A 262 4.45 -9.26 -0.86
CA GLY A 262 3.34 -10.20 -0.69
C GLY A 262 2.11 -9.63 0.06
N LEU A 263 2.20 -8.39 0.55
CA LEU A 263 1.15 -7.73 1.36
C LEU A 263 0.75 -6.36 0.81
N ASN A 264 1.64 -5.70 0.06
CA ASN A 264 1.44 -4.38 -0.54
C ASN A 264 2.33 -4.20 -1.79
N THR A 265 2.24 -3.06 -2.46
CA THR A 265 3.16 -2.66 -3.53
C THR A 265 4.46 -2.12 -2.92
N THR A 266 5.63 -2.52 -3.44
CA THR A 266 6.92 -2.09 -2.90
C THR A 266 7.41 -0.78 -3.50
N GLY A 267 8.32 -0.10 -2.80
CA GLY A 267 8.78 1.22 -3.17
C GLY A 267 7.73 2.28 -2.88
N TRP A 268 7.70 3.32 -3.70
CA TRP A 268 6.85 4.48 -3.48
C TRP A 268 5.47 4.36 -4.13
N HIS A 269 4.45 4.83 -3.41
CA HIS A 269 3.06 5.00 -3.84
C HIS A 269 2.61 6.41 -3.45
N PHE A 270 2.12 7.20 -4.39
CA PHE A 270 1.78 8.61 -4.20
C PHE A 270 0.34 8.92 -4.58
N HIS A 271 -0.38 9.62 -3.70
CA HIS A 271 -1.62 10.31 -4.01
C HIS A 271 -1.40 11.83 -3.93
N PHE A 272 -2.22 12.61 -4.63
CA PHE A 272 -2.16 14.07 -4.65
C PHE A 272 -3.50 14.69 -4.24
N ILE A 273 -3.42 15.84 -3.56
CA ILE A 273 -4.56 16.72 -3.31
C ILE A 273 -4.15 18.20 -3.45
N SER A 274 -4.94 18.98 -4.19
CA SER A 274 -4.70 20.42 -4.39
C SER A 274 -4.87 21.22 -3.10
N GLU A 275 -4.20 22.37 -3.01
CA GLU A 275 -4.26 23.27 -1.85
C GLU A 275 -5.70 23.70 -1.52
N ASP A 276 -6.50 23.97 -2.56
CA ASP A 276 -7.91 24.34 -2.43
C ASP A 276 -8.86 23.15 -2.21
N ARG A 277 -8.32 21.92 -2.14
CA ARG A 277 -9.06 20.67 -1.93
C ARG A 277 -10.16 20.45 -2.98
N THR A 278 -9.88 20.79 -4.23
CA THR A 278 -10.83 20.59 -5.35
C THR A 278 -10.38 19.51 -6.32
N LYS A 279 -9.07 19.24 -6.42
CA LYS A 279 -8.48 18.30 -7.37
C LYS A 279 -7.52 17.31 -6.71
N GLY A 280 -7.48 16.08 -7.19
CA GLY A 280 -6.56 15.06 -6.67
C GLY A 280 -6.68 13.71 -7.36
N GLY A 281 -5.94 12.70 -6.88
CA GLY A 281 -5.94 11.33 -7.40
C GLY A 281 -4.64 10.56 -7.14
N HIS A 282 -4.54 9.34 -7.67
CA HIS A 282 -3.33 8.51 -7.67
C HIS A 282 -2.33 9.04 -8.70
N VAL A 283 -1.09 9.28 -8.32
CA VAL A 283 -0.12 10.01 -9.15
C VAL A 283 0.67 9.06 -10.04
N LEU A 284 0.67 9.35 -11.34
CA LEU A 284 1.38 8.61 -12.39
C LEU A 284 2.67 9.31 -12.84
N GLN A 285 2.69 10.65 -12.87
CA GLN A 285 3.86 11.48 -13.13
C GLN A 285 3.81 12.77 -12.31
N VAL A 286 4.96 13.32 -11.96
CA VAL A 286 5.04 14.62 -11.25
C VAL A 286 6.33 15.35 -11.58
N SER A 287 6.26 16.67 -11.65
CA SER A 287 7.41 17.57 -11.62
C SER A 287 7.19 18.65 -10.55
N VAL A 288 8.24 18.97 -9.80
CA VAL A 288 8.15 19.87 -8.65
C VAL A 288 8.94 21.14 -8.93
N LYS A 289 8.30 22.29 -8.74
CA LYS A 289 8.96 23.59 -8.84
C LYS A 289 9.72 23.90 -7.56
N GLU A 290 8.99 23.91 -6.46
CA GLU A 290 9.51 24.10 -5.11
C GLU A 290 8.54 23.45 -4.12
N ALA A 291 9.07 22.63 -3.22
CA ALA A 291 8.28 21.98 -2.19
C ALA A 291 9.16 21.59 -1.00
N THR A 292 8.51 21.30 0.10
CA THR A 292 9.15 20.75 1.30
C THR A 292 8.55 19.36 1.54
N ALA A 293 9.41 18.34 1.61
CA ALA A 293 9.03 16.99 1.97
C ALA A 293 9.25 16.78 3.46
N GLU A 294 8.17 16.56 4.21
CA GLU A 294 8.17 16.09 5.59
C GLU A 294 8.09 14.56 5.58
N ILE A 295 8.98 13.91 6.31
CA ILE A 295 9.20 12.46 6.24
C ILE A 295 9.09 11.88 7.66
N ASP A 296 8.25 10.85 7.78
CA ASP A 296 8.02 10.03 8.97
C ASP A 296 8.61 8.63 8.71
N MET A 297 9.51 8.15 9.57
CA MET A 297 10.09 6.81 9.50
C MET A 297 9.40 5.85 10.48
N THR A 298 8.39 5.15 9.97
CA THR A 298 7.51 4.31 10.77
C THR A 298 8.02 2.86 10.88
N GLN A 299 8.10 2.32 12.11
CA GLN A 299 8.70 1.00 12.39
C GLN A 299 7.68 -0.15 12.46
N GLY A 300 6.53 0.12 13.05
CA GLY A 300 5.46 -0.82 13.30
C GLY A 300 4.61 -1.06 12.06
N PHE A 301 4.05 -2.26 11.97
CA PHE A 301 3.08 -2.63 10.96
C PHE A 301 1.96 -3.42 11.61
N LYS A 302 0.73 -2.94 11.44
CA LYS A 302 -0.49 -3.61 11.89
C LYS A 302 -1.42 -3.76 10.71
N MET A 303 -1.85 -4.99 10.46
CA MET A 303 -2.79 -5.28 9.37
C MET A 303 -4.11 -5.78 9.94
N HIS A 304 -5.21 -5.26 9.41
CA HIS A 304 -6.56 -5.70 9.71
C HIS A 304 -7.11 -6.48 8.51
N ILE A 305 -7.61 -7.69 8.78
CA ILE A 305 -8.06 -8.64 7.77
C ILE A 305 -9.56 -8.89 7.95
N SER A 306 -10.29 -8.95 6.84
CA SER A 306 -11.72 -9.31 6.84
C SER A 306 -11.92 -10.76 7.31
N ASP A 307 -12.88 -10.99 8.19
CA ASP A 307 -13.30 -12.33 8.63
C ASP A 307 -14.42 -12.92 7.76
N GLU A 308 -14.82 -12.22 6.69
CA GLU A 308 -15.86 -12.68 5.77
C GLU A 308 -15.46 -13.93 4.97
N GLU A 309 -16.44 -14.80 4.72
CA GLU A 309 -16.22 -16.11 4.10
C GLU A 309 -15.63 -16.01 2.67
N ASN A 310 -16.01 -15.00 1.88
CA ASN A 310 -15.47 -14.74 0.55
C ASN A 310 -14.00 -14.34 0.60
N PHE A 311 -13.58 -13.52 1.57
CA PHE A 311 -12.17 -13.15 1.78
C PHE A 311 -11.34 -14.39 2.16
N GLN A 312 -11.82 -15.17 3.13
CA GLN A 312 -11.10 -16.34 3.65
C GLN A 312 -10.93 -17.48 2.62
N LYS A 313 -11.70 -17.46 1.53
CA LYS A 313 -11.59 -18.42 0.42
C LYS A 313 -10.63 -17.98 -0.69
N MET A 314 -10.09 -16.76 -0.63
CA MET A 314 -9.17 -16.25 -1.64
C MET A 314 -7.81 -16.96 -1.57
N ASP A 315 -7.19 -17.18 -2.73
CA ASP A 315 -5.79 -17.61 -2.81
C ASP A 315 -4.88 -16.37 -2.83
N LEU A 316 -4.63 -15.80 -1.64
CA LEU A 316 -3.82 -14.59 -1.49
C LEU A 316 -2.31 -14.83 -1.70
N ALA A 317 -1.89 -16.09 -1.80
CA ALA A 317 -0.51 -16.46 -2.14
C ALA A 317 -0.26 -16.57 -3.65
N LYS A 318 -1.32 -16.43 -4.47
CA LYS A 318 -1.20 -16.36 -5.93
C LYS A 318 -0.31 -15.19 -6.34
N ASN A 319 0.66 -15.43 -7.21
CA ASN A 319 1.44 -14.34 -7.80
C ASN A 319 0.53 -13.49 -8.70
N VAL A 320 0.43 -12.21 -8.36
CA VAL A 320 -0.34 -11.19 -9.08
C VAL A 320 0.52 -9.95 -9.36
N ASP A 321 1.85 -10.10 -9.40
CA ASP A 321 2.80 -8.98 -9.47
C ASP A 321 2.56 -8.15 -10.74
N LYS A 322 2.30 -8.83 -11.87
CA LYS A 322 2.03 -8.17 -13.14
C LYS A 322 0.73 -7.35 -13.10
N GLU A 323 -0.32 -7.90 -12.51
CA GLU A 323 -1.61 -7.23 -12.38
C GLU A 323 -1.51 -6.04 -11.41
N MET A 324 -0.71 -6.17 -10.35
CA MET A 324 -0.42 -5.10 -9.39
C MET A 324 0.39 -3.96 -10.03
N ASP A 325 1.51 -4.25 -10.70
CA ASP A 325 2.31 -3.23 -11.38
C ASP A 325 1.47 -2.47 -12.42
N SER A 326 0.65 -3.20 -13.18
CA SER A 326 -0.27 -2.60 -14.16
C SER A 326 -1.35 -1.72 -13.51
N ALA A 327 -1.82 -2.05 -12.30
CA ALA A 327 -2.85 -1.28 -11.60
C ALA A 327 -2.26 -0.02 -10.94
N GLU A 328 -1.03 -0.11 -10.43
CA GLU A 328 -0.34 1.00 -9.75
C GLU A 328 0.38 1.95 -10.73
N GLY A 329 0.42 1.63 -12.03
CA GLY A 329 1.06 2.44 -13.05
C GLY A 329 2.60 2.33 -13.05
N LYS A 330 3.13 1.15 -12.69
CA LYS A 330 4.57 0.85 -12.62
C LYS A 330 5.09 0.14 -13.87
#